data_AF-A0A4S4HD21-F1
#
_entry.id   AF-A0A4S4HD21-F1
#
_cell.length_a   1.000
_cell.length_b   1.000
_cell.length_c   1.000
_cell.angle_alpha   90.00
_cell.angle_beta   90.00
_cell.angle_gamma   90.00
#
_symmetry.space_group_name_H-M   'P 1'
#
loop_
_entity.id
_entity.type
_entity.pdbx_description
1 polymer ?
#
loop_
_entity_poly.entity_id
_entity_poly.type
_entity_poly.pdbx_seq_one_letter_code
_entity_poly.pdbx_strand_id
1 'polypeptide(L)'
;MTRQEVVIKVSKISRIIGELKYEMDLGGKIEFAALDPDFAHIAEWIKEIHQYIEEEPSPVLYRLVENIGFTDIIEDYLSSHAENIDAPSADLLEKYVKGMHALTRLCDSRRTEQKGKYTDLTETLANKEVATLLDRAVDAGLLDSHYQPTPKAKSVNLKIIAYAVSTLCKLSHPYSHFEKQWHKEKGNRFSTSRLPKRDTSYYDSTKALYPEVDFSNFEVAHEIDTLYTPQSEQDIKNLYMELVKYGYIAPDTPLEAFYGIFNKERFKQPIEWIKNQRQLAFLLYTAFSTYNKQNLWIKGECCFRINGRVPHRACFVSGYSQIKRDGLLDAYDVRLKSICDRFNHIDTPEASPTTSETQRLIHTSKLVFHSTADEKKKFAMYSALIQGEYIAADTTFAIFKGIFDETEFSTPVKWIKKQAQLMYFVYLAFKKDNPFDIWVKSVYCFCMANGKKPNRESLHCNFRNFIQKGILDTYDTELKNIADSYVYNNDL
;
A
#
# COMPACT_ATOMS: atom_id res chain seq x y z
N MET A 1 7.27 39.09 -40.35
CA MET A 1 6.15 38.47 -39.62
C MET A 1 6.47 38.52 -38.13
N THR A 2 5.51 38.85 -37.27
CA THR A 2 5.69 38.90 -35.82
C THR A 2 5.34 37.57 -35.16
N ARG A 3 5.85 37.33 -33.95
CA ARG A 3 5.47 36.14 -33.15
C ARG A 3 3.96 35.99 -32.96
N GLN A 4 3.22 37.10 -32.81
CA GLN A 4 1.76 37.07 -32.66
C GLN A 4 1.07 36.59 -33.94
N GLU A 5 1.50 37.07 -35.10
CA GLU A 5 1.00 36.63 -36.40
C GLU A 5 1.22 35.12 -36.61
N VAL A 6 2.39 34.60 -36.20
CA VAL A 6 2.71 33.17 -36.26
C VAL A 6 1.74 32.35 -35.40
N VAL A 7 1.51 32.76 -34.14
CA VAL A 7 0.59 32.06 -33.24
C VAL A 7 -0.83 32.05 -33.80
N ILE A 8 -1.29 33.16 -34.38
CA ILE A 8 -2.59 33.26 -35.02
C ILE A 8 -2.69 32.29 -36.21
N LYS A 9 -1.69 32.27 -37.09
CA LYS A 9 -1.64 31.35 -38.24
C LYS A 9 -1.65 29.88 -37.80
N VAL A 10 -0.84 29.51 -36.80
CA VAL A 10 -0.84 28.14 -36.23
C VAL A 10 -2.22 27.75 -35.69
N SER A 11 -2.88 28.67 -34.97
CA SER A 11 -4.22 28.43 -34.42
C SER A 11 -5.27 28.26 -35.52
N LYS A 12 -5.19 29.07 -36.59
CA LYS A 12 -6.07 28.94 -37.75
C LYS A 12 -5.87 27.62 -38.48
N ILE A 13 -4.61 27.23 -38.73
CA ILE A 13 -4.28 25.94 -39.34
C ILE A 13 -4.86 24.80 -38.50
N SER A 14 -4.62 24.79 -37.19
CA SER A 14 -5.14 23.75 -36.30
C SER A 14 -6.67 23.62 -36.36
N ARG A 15 -7.40 24.75 -36.44
CA ARG A 15 -8.87 24.75 -36.62
C ARG A 15 -9.29 24.13 -37.95
N ILE A 16 -8.70 24.59 -39.06
CA ILE A 16 -9.02 24.13 -40.41
C ILE A 16 -8.75 22.63 -40.56
N ILE A 17 -7.62 22.16 -40.00
CA ILE A 17 -7.24 20.75 -40.03
C ILE A 17 -8.13 19.89 -39.13
N GLY A 18 -8.57 20.43 -37.99
CA GLY A 18 -9.57 19.78 -37.15
C GLY A 18 -10.92 19.62 -37.85
N GLU A 19 -11.36 20.63 -38.60
CA GLU A 19 -12.58 20.60 -39.41
C GLU A 19 -12.46 19.59 -40.56
N LEU A 20 -11.35 19.61 -41.30
CA LEU A 20 -11.08 18.65 -42.36
C LEU A 20 -11.09 17.21 -41.84
N LYS A 21 -10.44 16.96 -40.70
CA LYS A 21 -10.44 15.63 -40.06
C LYS A 21 -11.85 15.21 -39.65
N TYR A 22 -12.67 16.12 -39.14
CA TYR A 22 -14.06 15.84 -38.79
C TYR A 22 -14.87 15.40 -40.02
N GLU A 23 -14.74 16.10 -41.15
CA GLU A 23 -15.39 15.72 -42.41
C GLU A 23 -14.91 14.35 -42.93
N MET A 24 -13.61 14.06 -42.78
CA MET A 24 -13.04 12.75 -43.13
C MET A 24 -13.60 11.62 -42.26
N ASP A 25 -13.79 11.86 -40.96
CA ASP A 25 -14.34 10.87 -40.03
C ASP A 25 -15.82 10.54 -40.33
N LEU A 26 -16.57 11.47 -40.95
CA LEU A 26 -17.96 11.25 -41.38
C LEU A 26 -18.07 10.30 -42.58
N GLY A 27 -16.97 10.01 -43.27
CA GLY A 27 -16.90 9.01 -44.35
C GLY A 27 -17.65 9.39 -45.64
N GLY A 28 -18.10 10.64 -45.76
CA GLY A 28 -18.75 11.20 -46.94
C GLY A 28 -17.75 11.80 -47.94
N LYS A 29 -18.25 12.25 -49.10
CA LYS A 29 -17.45 13.06 -50.03
C LYS A 29 -17.28 14.46 -49.42
N ILE A 30 -16.03 14.89 -49.25
CA ILE A 30 -15.71 16.20 -48.67
C ILE A 30 -16.02 17.30 -49.70
N GLU A 31 -16.83 18.28 -49.30
CA GLU A 31 -17.07 19.49 -50.07
C GLU A 31 -16.05 20.56 -49.69
N PHE A 32 -14.88 20.56 -50.36
CA PHE A 32 -13.80 21.52 -50.07
C PHE A 32 -14.22 23.00 -50.19
N ALA A 33 -15.21 23.30 -51.03
CA ALA A 33 -15.77 24.65 -51.18
C ALA A 33 -16.58 25.12 -49.96
N ALA A 34 -17.00 24.20 -49.07
CA ALA A 34 -17.74 24.50 -47.84
C ALA A 34 -16.82 24.66 -46.62
N LEU A 35 -15.53 24.30 -46.75
CA LEU A 35 -14.53 24.52 -45.71
C LEU A 35 -14.27 26.02 -45.52
N ASP A 36 -13.62 26.35 -44.40
CA ASP A 36 -13.20 27.72 -44.11
C ASP A 36 -12.45 28.36 -45.31
N PRO A 37 -12.81 29.57 -45.76
CA PRO A 37 -12.15 30.23 -46.88
C PRO A 37 -10.64 30.40 -46.71
N ASP A 38 -10.17 30.47 -45.46
CA ASP A 38 -8.75 30.52 -45.12
C ASP A 38 -7.99 29.23 -45.52
N PHE A 39 -8.70 28.13 -45.84
CA PHE A 39 -8.11 26.88 -46.33
C PHE A 39 -7.18 27.11 -47.53
N ALA A 40 -7.55 28.02 -48.43
CA ALA A 40 -6.74 28.36 -49.60
C ALA A 40 -5.33 28.90 -49.26
N HIS A 41 -5.14 29.41 -48.05
CA HIS A 41 -3.89 30.03 -47.60
C HIS A 41 -3.00 29.11 -46.74
N ILE A 42 -3.43 27.89 -46.41
CA ILE A 42 -2.71 27.04 -45.43
C ILE A 42 -1.27 26.74 -45.83
N ALA A 43 -1.03 26.48 -47.12
CA ALA A 43 0.30 26.14 -47.62
C ALA A 43 1.25 27.34 -47.58
N GLU A 44 0.73 28.54 -47.87
CA GLU A 44 1.46 29.80 -47.75
C GLU A 44 1.82 30.06 -46.28
N TRP A 45 0.85 29.91 -45.38
CA TRP A 45 1.07 30.13 -43.95
C TRP A 45 2.10 29.19 -43.35
N ILE A 46 2.09 27.90 -43.73
CA ILE A 46 3.12 26.96 -43.28
C ILE A 46 4.52 27.40 -43.72
N LYS A 47 4.66 27.87 -44.96
CA LYS A 47 5.93 28.36 -45.49
C LYS A 47 6.41 29.60 -44.73
N GLU A 48 5.52 30.54 -44.44
CA GLU A 48 5.86 31.72 -43.64
C GLU A 48 6.25 31.35 -42.20
N ILE A 49 5.52 30.42 -41.56
CA ILE A 49 5.84 29.91 -40.21
C ILE A 49 7.22 29.24 -40.23
N HIS A 50 7.52 28.44 -41.26
CA HIS A 50 8.83 27.83 -41.45
C HIS A 50 9.94 28.86 -41.49
N GLN A 51 9.82 29.85 -42.37
CA GLN A 51 10.82 30.92 -42.51
C GLN A 51 11.02 31.68 -41.21
N TYR A 52 9.94 32.00 -40.49
CA TYR A 52 10.05 32.68 -39.21
C TYR A 52 10.78 31.83 -38.15
N ILE A 53 10.52 30.52 -38.10
CA ILE A 53 11.23 29.62 -37.16
C ILE A 53 12.72 29.47 -37.53
N GLU A 54 13.06 29.54 -38.82
CA GLU A 54 14.46 29.55 -39.26
C GLU A 54 15.20 30.79 -38.76
N GLU A 55 14.55 31.96 -38.84
CA GLU A 55 15.10 33.27 -38.46
C GLU A 55 15.10 33.50 -36.93
N GLU A 56 14.01 33.14 -36.24
CA GLU A 56 13.81 33.37 -34.81
C GLU A 56 13.36 32.08 -34.07
N PRO A 57 14.33 31.22 -33.68
CA PRO A 57 14.07 29.98 -32.94
C PRO A 57 13.26 30.21 -31.64
N SER A 58 12.12 29.51 -31.49
CA SER A 58 11.22 29.68 -30.35
C SER A 58 10.63 28.35 -29.84
N PRO A 59 11.04 27.85 -28.65
CA PRO A 59 10.55 26.60 -28.07
C PRO A 59 9.03 26.53 -27.92
N VAL A 60 8.41 27.68 -27.62
CA VAL A 60 6.94 27.77 -27.44
C VAL A 60 6.23 27.53 -28.76
N LEU A 61 6.77 28.06 -29.88
CA LEU A 61 6.18 27.86 -31.19
C LEU A 61 6.31 26.41 -31.65
N TYR A 62 7.42 25.74 -31.33
CA TYR A 62 7.60 24.33 -31.69
C TYR A 62 6.50 23.44 -31.12
N ARG A 63 6.07 23.70 -29.87
CA ARG A 63 4.97 22.96 -29.23
C ARG A 63 3.62 23.25 -29.87
N LEU A 64 3.39 24.50 -30.28
CA LEU A 64 2.15 24.86 -30.96
C LEU A 64 2.05 24.19 -32.34
N VAL A 65 3.16 24.10 -33.07
CA VAL A 65 3.23 23.37 -34.35
C VAL A 65 2.95 21.88 -34.16
N GLU A 66 3.56 21.24 -33.16
CA GLU A 66 3.33 19.82 -32.84
C GLU A 66 1.86 19.52 -32.53
N ASN A 67 1.16 20.48 -31.91
CA ASN A 67 -0.25 20.34 -31.56
C ASN A 67 -1.22 20.51 -32.75
N ILE A 68 -0.77 20.89 -33.94
CA ILE A 68 -1.65 20.97 -35.13
C ILE A 68 -2.23 19.58 -35.45
N GLY A 69 -1.42 18.53 -35.34
CA GLY A 69 -1.83 17.13 -35.47
C GLY A 69 -2.39 16.71 -36.84
N PHE A 70 -2.76 15.44 -36.95
CA PHE A 70 -3.52 14.83 -38.07
C PHE A 70 -2.93 14.90 -39.49
N THR A 71 -1.68 15.36 -39.65
CA THR A 71 -0.98 15.37 -40.95
C THR A 71 -0.94 13.99 -41.60
N ASP A 72 -0.61 12.94 -40.84
CA ASP A 72 -0.54 11.56 -41.34
C ASP A 72 -1.91 11.07 -41.85
N ILE A 73 -2.99 11.44 -41.15
CA ILE A 73 -4.36 11.06 -41.53
C ILE A 73 -4.75 11.68 -42.88
N ILE A 74 -4.35 12.94 -43.12
CA ILE A 74 -4.60 13.65 -44.39
C ILE A 74 -3.77 13.03 -45.51
N GLU A 75 -2.52 12.66 -45.24
CA GLU A 75 -1.63 11.97 -46.18
C GLU A 75 -2.21 10.60 -46.61
N ASP A 76 -2.74 9.83 -45.66
CA ASP A 76 -3.43 8.56 -45.91
C ASP A 76 -4.69 8.76 -46.77
N TYR A 77 -5.46 9.82 -46.49
CA TYR A 77 -6.67 10.14 -47.25
C TYR A 77 -6.37 10.54 -48.69
N LEU A 78 -5.35 11.39 -48.91
CA LEU A 78 -4.88 11.74 -50.25
C LEU A 78 -4.47 10.49 -51.03
N SER A 79 -3.75 9.57 -50.38
CA SER A 79 -3.30 8.33 -51.00
C SER A 79 -4.46 7.39 -51.37
N SER A 80 -5.52 7.37 -50.55
CA SER A 80 -6.63 6.42 -50.69
C SER A 80 -7.80 6.94 -51.54
N HIS A 81 -7.93 8.26 -51.71
CA HIS A 81 -9.09 8.90 -52.35
C HIS A 81 -8.68 9.90 -53.44
N ALA A 82 -7.49 9.78 -54.01
CA ALA A 82 -6.94 10.69 -55.03
C ALA A 82 -7.90 10.95 -56.21
N GLU A 83 -8.69 9.96 -56.62
CA GLU A 83 -9.65 10.09 -57.73
C GLU A 83 -10.93 10.87 -57.38
N ASN A 84 -11.22 11.07 -56.09
CA ASN A 84 -12.46 11.68 -55.59
C ASN A 84 -12.30 13.15 -55.19
N ILE A 85 -11.08 13.68 -55.26
CA ILE A 85 -10.71 15.05 -54.88
C ILE A 85 -10.46 15.85 -56.15
N ASP A 86 -10.94 17.09 -56.21
CA ASP A 86 -10.63 17.96 -57.34
C ASP A 86 -9.13 18.35 -57.36
N ALA A 87 -8.56 18.51 -58.54
CA ALA A 87 -7.12 18.74 -58.70
C ALA A 87 -6.58 19.95 -57.89
N PRO A 88 -7.28 21.11 -57.81
CA PRO A 88 -6.87 22.21 -56.95
C PRO A 88 -6.78 21.85 -55.45
N SER A 89 -7.81 21.20 -54.90
CA SER A 89 -7.83 20.78 -53.50
C SER A 89 -6.75 19.74 -53.20
N ALA A 90 -6.52 18.80 -54.12
CA ALA A 90 -5.48 17.78 -53.99
C ALA A 90 -4.07 18.40 -53.93
N ASP A 91 -3.75 19.33 -54.84
CA ASP A 91 -2.46 20.03 -54.87
C ASP A 91 -2.23 20.86 -53.60
N LEU A 92 -3.27 21.53 -53.09
CA LEU A 92 -3.18 22.31 -51.86
C LEU A 92 -2.91 21.44 -50.62
N LEU A 93 -3.61 20.30 -50.50
CA LEU A 93 -3.39 19.34 -49.41
C LEU A 93 -2.00 18.68 -49.51
N GLU A 94 -1.53 18.36 -50.71
CA GLU A 94 -0.18 17.81 -50.91
C GLU A 94 0.89 18.82 -50.48
N LYS A 95 0.69 20.11 -50.81
CA LYS A 95 1.55 21.21 -50.33
C LYS A 95 1.49 21.37 -48.81
N TYR A 96 0.32 21.24 -48.21
CA TYR A 96 0.15 21.23 -46.76
C TYR A 96 0.94 20.10 -46.10
N VAL A 97 0.77 18.85 -46.56
CA VAL A 97 1.44 17.67 -46.00
C VAL A 97 2.96 17.82 -46.10
N LYS A 98 3.48 18.16 -47.29
CA LYS A 98 4.91 18.38 -47.50
C LYS A 98 5.45 19.52 -46.63
N GLY A 99 4.72 20.63 -46.54
CA GLY A 99 5.09 21.78 -45.73
C GLY A 99 5.13 21.45 -44.23
N MET A 100 4.12 20.75 -43.73
CA MET A 100 4.06 20.34 -42.32
C MET A 100 5.18 19.37 -41.96
N HIS A 101 5.47 18.37 -42.81
CA HIS A 101 6.60 17.48 -42.59
C HIS A 101 7.95 18.22 -42.53
N ALA A 102 8.16 19.19 -43.42
CA ALA A 102 9.35 20.04 -43.39
C ALA A 102 9.42 20.88 -42.10
N LEU A 103 8.29 21.49 -41.71
CA LEU A 103 8.20 22.31 -40.51
C LEU A 103 8.44 21.51 -39.23
N THR A 104 7.88 20.30 -39.13
CA THR A 104 8.12 19.38 -38.00
C THR A 104 9.59 19.00 -37.91
N ARG A 105 10.23 18.62 -39.03
CA ARG A 105 11.66 18.30 -39.07
C ARG A 105 12.53 19.48 -38.63
N LEU A 106 12.20 20.70 -39.05
CA LEU A 106 12.88 21.92 -38.61
C LEU A 106 12.71 22.14 -37.10
N CYS A 107 11.49 21.97 -36.58
CA CYS A 107 11.26 22.10 -35.14
C CYS A 107 12.05 21.06 -34.34
N ASP A 108 12.10 19.81 -34.81
CA ASP A 108 12.85 18.72 -34.17
C ASP A 108 14.37 18.94 -34.22
N SER A 109 14.90 19.43 -35.34
CA SER A 109 16.33 19.75 -35.44
C SER A 109 16.70 20.89 -34.48
N ARG A 110 15.91 21.97 -34.45
CA ARG A 110 16.12 23.10 -33.52
C ARG A 110 15.99 22.68 -32.06
N ARG A 111 15.04 21.81 -31.71
CA ARG A 111 14.92 21.22 -30.36
C ARG A 111 16.17 20.44 -29.98
N THR A 112 16.71 19.66 -30.91
CA THR A 112 17.93 18.86 -30.68
C THR A 112 19.14 19.77 -30.51
N GLU A 113 19.29 20.81 -31.33
CA GLU A 113 20.34 21.83 -31.19
C GLU A 113 20.28 22.53 -29.82
N GLN A 114 19.08 22.86 -29.32
CA GLN A 114 18.91 23.51 -28.01
C GLN A 114 19.34 22.65 -26.83
N LYS A 115 19.18 21.32 -26.91
CA LYS A 115 19.67 20.42 -25.87
C LYS A 115 21.20 20.39 -25.79
N GLY A 116 21.88 20.75 -26.88
CA GLY A 116 23.34 20.73 -26.95
C GLY A 116 23.90 19.38 -26.54
N LYS A 117 24.74 19.37 -25.50
CA LYS A 117 25.35 18.14 -24.94
C LYS A 117 24.46 17.35 -23.96
N TYR A 118 23.25 17.82 -23.68
CA TYR A 118 22.32 17.23 -22.71
C TYR A 118 21.19 16.45 -23.40
N THR A 119 21.53 15.67 -24.43
CA THR A 119 20.59 14.95 -25.29
C THR A 119 19.74 13.94 -24.54
N ASP A 120 20.29 13.35 -23.48
CA ASP A 120 19.63 12.34 -22.64
C ASP A 120 18.56 12.93 -21.71
N LEU A 121 18.48 14.27 -21.61
CA LEU A 121 17.47 14.96 -20.84
C LEU A 121 16.31 15.43 -21.72
N THR A 122 15.11 15.41 -21.16
CA THR A 122 13.92 16.06 -21.75
C THR A 122 14.14 17.58 -21.86
N GLU A 123 13.48 18.23 -22.82
CA GLU A 123 13.72 19.64 -23.16
C GLU A 123 13.77 20.58 -21.94
N THR A 124 12.83 20.45 -20.99
CA THR A 124 12.79 21.31 -19.81
C THR A 124 13.97 21.07 -18.86
N LEU A 125 14.50 19.85 -18.84
CA LEU A 125 15.58 19.43 -17.95
C LEU A 125 16.96 19.56 -18.59
N ALA A 126 17.04 19.70 -19.92
CA ALA A 126 18.27 19.69 -20.70
C ALA A 126 19.11 20.98 -20.53
N ASN A 127 19.64 21.21 -19.33
CA ASN A 127 20.53 22.31 -19.02
C ASN A 127 21.63 21.89 -18.03
N LYS A 128 22.67 22.72 -17.93
CA LYS A 128 23.87 22.44 -17.11
C LYS A 128 23.57 22.27 -15.63
N GLU A 129 22.70 23.11 -15.08
CA GLU A 129 22.42 23.13 -13.64
C GLU A 129 21.70 21.86 -13.21
N VAL A 130 20.66 21.47 -13.95
CA VAL A 130 19.93 20.21 -13.73
C VAL A 130 20.84 19.00 -13.90
N ALA A 131 21.64 18.94 -14.97
CA ALA A 131 22.58 17.86 -15.19
C ALA A 131 23.56 17.70 -14.02
N THR A 132 24.16 18.81 -13.55
CA THR A 132 25.11 18.82 -12.42
C THR A 132 24.47 18.29 -11.13
N LEU A 133 23.20 18.60 -10.89
CA LEU A 133 22.48 18.09 -9.71
C LEU A 133 22.08 16.63 -9.86
N LEU A 134 21.79 16.17 -11.08
CA LEU A 134 21.50 14.77 -11.36
C LEU A 134 22.76 13.89 -11.32
N ASP A 135 23.93 14.43 -11.66
CA ASP A 135 25.22 13.75 -11.55
C ASP A 135 25.45 13.24 -10.12
N ARG A 136 25.02 13.98 -9.09
CA ARG A 136 25.08 13.52 -7.69
C ARG A 136 24.34 12.19 -7.46
N ALA A 137 23.22 11.99 -8.15
CA ALA A 137 22.44 10.76 -8.07
C ALA A 137 23.02 9.65 -8.98
N VAL A 138 23.70 10.02 -10.07
CA VAL A 138 24.50 9.10 -10.90
C VAL A 138 25.67 8.53 -10.08
N ASP A 139 26.43 9.40 -9.41
CA ASP A 139 27.56 9.03 -8.56
C ASP A 139 27.12 8.11 -7.40
N ALA A 140 25.91 8.33 -6.87
CA ALA A 140 25.31 7.48 -5.84
C ALA A 140 24.74 6.14 -6.39
N GLY A 141 24.77 5.93 -7.71
CA GLY A 141 24.25 4.73 -8.38
C GLY A 141 22.72 4.61 -8.38
N LEU A 142 22.01 5.72 -8.13
CA LEU A 142 20.54 5.79 -8.19
C LEU A 142 20.07 6.06 -9.63
N LEU A 143 20.85 6.82 -10.39
CA LEU A 143 20.66 7.03 -11.82
C LEU A 143 21.84 6.42 -12.60
N ASP A 144 21.63 6.10 -13.87
CA ASP A 144 22.70 5.72 -14.80
C ASP A 144 23.29 6.93 -15.54
N SER A 145 24.29 6.71 -16.39
CA SER A 145 24.96 7.76 -17.17
C SER A 145 24.04 8.51 -18.15
N HIS A 146 22.84 8.00 -18.42
CA HIS A 146 21.81 8.63 -19.27
C HIS A 146 20.69 9.25 -18.42
N TYR A 147 20.93 9.44 -17.12
CA TYR A 147 20.00 9.99 -16.14
C TYR A 147 18.69 9.18 -15.97
N GLN A 148 18.75 7.87 -16.25
CA GLN A 148 17.62 6.95 -16.06
C GLN A 148 17.72 6.19 -14.73
N PRO A 149 16.58 5.85 -14.08
CA PRO A 149 16.60 5.15 -12.79
C PRO A 149 17.22 3.74 -12.89
N THR A 150 18.16 3.44 -12.00
CA THR A 150 18.72 2.09 -11.90
C THR A 150 17.77 1.15 -11.14
N PRO A 151 17.95 -0.18 -11.22
CA PRO A 151 17.17 -1.14 -10.41
C PRO A 151 17.29 -0.93 -8.89
N LYS A 152 18.33 -0.20 -8.43
CA LYS A 152 18.50 0.14 -7.01
C LYS A 152 17.60 1.30 -6.57
N ALA A 153 17.21 2.19 -7.49
CA ALA A 153 16.39 3.33 -7.16
C ALA A 153 14.92 2.92 -6.94
N LYS A 154 14.42 3.15 -5.73
CA LYS A 154 12.99 3.02 -5.42
C LYS A 154 12.28 4.34 -5.69
N SER A 155 10.96 4.29 -5.82
CA SER A 155 10.12 5.47 -6.07
C SER A 155 10.31 6.60 -5.05
N VAL A 156 10.64 6.28 -3.79
CA VAL A 156 10.95 7.29 -2.76
C VAL A 156 12.23 8.05 -3.07
N ASN A 157 13.29 7.37 -3.56
CA ASN A 157 14.54 8.04 -3.95
C ASN A 157 14.28 9.01 -5.11
N LEU A 158 13.53 8.56 -6.11
CA LEU A 158 13.13 9.38 -7.27
C LEU A 158 12.31 10.61 -6.87
N LYS A 159 11.39 10.45 -5.91
CA LYS A 159 10.60 11.56 -5.37
C LYS A 159 11.46 12.62 -4.68
N ILE A 160 12.48 12.21 -3.92
CA ILE A 160 13.40 13.12 -3.24
C ILE A 160 14.29 13.85 -4.25
N ILE A 161 14.88 13.12 -5.21
CA ILE A 161 15.72 13.71 -6.26
C ILE A 161 14.91 14.76 -7.05
N ALA A 162 13.73 14.40 -7.53
CA ALA A 162 12.87 15.31 -8.29
C ALA A 162 12.49 16.56 -7.48
N TYR A 163 12.14 16.40 -6.20
CA TYR A 163 11.84 17.53 -5.32
C TYR A 163 13.06 18.44 -5.12
N ALA A 164 14.21 17.85 -4.85
CA ALA A 164 15.44 18.58 -4.58
C ALA A 164 15.89 19.40 -5.80
N VAL A 165 16.01 18.75 -6.96
CA VAL A 165 16.41 19.41 -8.20
C VAL A 165 15.40 20.48 -8.61
N SER A 166 14.10 20.20 -8.49
CA SER A 166 13.07 21.20 -8.80
C SER A 166 13.12 22.40 -7.88
N THR A 167 13.41 22.20 -6.59
CA THR A 167 13.52 23.29 -5.62
C THR A 167 14.72 24.18 -5.91
N LEU A 168 15.88 23.57 -6.14
CA LEU A 168 17.13 24.30 -6.45
C LEU A 168 17.04 25.05 -7.78
N CYS A 169 16.51 24.40 -8.82
CA CYS A 169 16.34 25.00 -10.15
C CYS A 169 15.04 25.82 -10.31
N LYS A 170 14.25 26.01 -9.24
CA LYS A 170 12.99 26.77 -9.23
C LYS A 170 12.00 26.35 -10.32
N LEU A 171 11.84 25.05 -10.54
CA LEU A 171 10.88 24.50 -11.49
C LEU A 171 9.46 24.61 -10.96
N SER A 172 8.51 25.03 -11.81
CA SER A 172 7.11 25.26 -11.42
C SER A 172 6.35 23.99 -11.04
N HIS A 173 6.72 22.84 -11.61
CA HIS A 173 6.08 21.55 -11.37
C HIS A 173 7.11 20.54 -10.84
N PRO A 174 7.16 20.25 -9.53
CA PRO A 174 8.28 19.55 -8.91
C PRO A 174 8.53 18.11 -9.38
N TYR A 175 7.53 17.48 -10.02
CA TYR A 175 7.58 16.06 -10.36
C TYR A 175 7.28 15.77 -11.84
N SER A 176 6.49 16.59 -12.53
CA SER A 176 5.97 16.26 -13.85
C SER A 176 7.07 16.14 -14.91
N HIS A 177 8.09 17.00 -14.86
CA HIS A 177 9.22 16.96 -15.78
C HIS A 177 10.05 15.67 -15.60
N PHE A 178 10.20 15.20 -14.36
CA PHE A 178 10.91 13.97 -14.04
C PHE A 178 10.08 12.71 -14.31
N GLU A 179 8.76 12.78 -14.15
CA GLU A 179 7.85 11.70 -14.58
C GLU A 179 7.91 11.46 -16.08
N LYS A 180 8.10 12.52 -16.89
CA LYS A 180 8.42 12.42 -18.32
C LYS A 180 9.79 11.80 -18.56
N GLN A 181 10.82 12.33 -17.91
CA GLN A 181 12.22 11.87 -18.05
C GLN A 181 12.36 10.37 -17.80
N TRP A 182 11.65 9.83 -16.81
CA TRP A 182 11.76 8.44 -16.36
C TRP A 182 10.62 7.54 -16.85
N HIS A 183 9.80 8.02 -17.79
CA HIS A 183 8.67 7.29 -18.38
C HIS A 183 7.67 6.74 -17.34
N LYS A 184 7.31 7.55 -16.33
CA LYS A 184 6.41 7.19 -15.22
C LYS A 184 5.03 7.88 -15.26
N GLU A 185 4.64 8.47 -16.38
CA GLU A 185 3.41 9.27 -16.48
C GLU A 185 2.11 8.47 -16.30
N LYS A 186 2.12 7.17 -16.65
CA LYS A 186 0.95 6.27 -16.60
C LYS A 186 1.12 5.19 -15.52
N GLY A 187 0.21 5.18 -14.54
CA GLY A 187 0.05 4.11 -13.54
C GLY A 187 1.11 4.00 -12.42
N ASN A 188 2.36 4.37 -12.70
CA ASN A 188 3.51 4.19 -11.78
C ASN A 188 4.16 5.51 -11.36
N ARG A 189 3.35 6.53 -11.08
CA ARG A 189 3.82 7.86 -10.66
C ARG A 189 4.53 7.79 -9.31
N PHE A 190 5.78 8.23 -9.26
CA PHE A 190 6.52 8.28 -8.00
C PHE A 190 6.07 9.44 -7.11
N SER A 191 5.47 10.50 -7.68
CA SER A 191 4.92 11.64 -6.93
C SER A 191 3.89 11.23 -5.88
N THR A 192 3.08 10.19 -6.16
CA THR A 192 2.07 9.65 -5.23
C THR A 192 2.64 8.65 -4.22
N SER A 193 3.91 8.30 -4.33
CA SER A 193 4.56 7.35 -3.42
C SER A 193 4.55 7.91 -2.00
N ARG A 194 4.12 7.06 -1.05
CA ARG A 194 4.10 7.38 0.37
C ARG A 194 5.51 7.26 0.95
N LEU A 195 5.93 8.25 1.71
CA LEU A 195 7.17 8.20 2.47
C LEU A 195 6.99 7.25 3.66
N PRO A 196 7.90 6.28 3.88
CA PRO A 196 7.90 5.44 5.05
C PRO A 196 7.97 6.28 6.34
N LYS A 197 7.02 6.11 7.25
CA LYS A 197 6.91 6.94 8.47
C LYS A 197 7.91 6.59 9.59
N ARG A 198 8.72 5.54 9.42
CA ARG A 198 9.45 4.92 10.54
C ARG A 198 10.87 4.52 10.21
N ASP A 199 11.10 4.01 9.00
CA ASP A 199 12.42 3.68 8.51
C ASP A 199 12.81 4.73 7.47
N THR A 200 13.41 5.81 7.97
CA THR A 200 13.89 6.93 7.16
C THR A 200 15.27 6.65 6.58
N SER A 201 16.00 5.70 7.18
CA SER A 201 17.40 5.37 6.85
C SER A 201 17.61 5.08 5.36
N TYR A 202 16.62 4.44 4.73
CA TYR A 202 16.65 4.07 3.32
C TYR A 202 16.67 5.27 2.36
N TYR A 203 16.17 6.45 2.79
CA TYR A 203 16.09 7.63 1.95
C TYR A 203 16.80 8.86 2.51
N ASP A 204 17.28 8.82 3.75
CA ASP A 204 18.15 9.85 4.34
C ASP A 204 19.48 9.97 3.58
N SER A 205 20.02 8.85 3.07
CA SER A 205 21.19 8.86 2.18
C SER A 205 20.94 9.61 0.87
N THR A 206 19.69 9.61 0.37
CA THR A 206 19.31 10.38 -0.82
C THR A 206 19.13 11.85 -0.50
N LYS A 207 18.56 12.20 0.67
CA LYS A 207 18.50 13.60 1.13
C LYS A 207 19.91 14.20 1.27
N ALA A 208 20.86 13.43 1.78
CA ALA A 208 22.25 13.85 1.97
C ALA A 208 22.98 14.23 0.68
N LEU A 209 22.48 13.81 -0.50
CA LEU A 209 23.00 14.26 -1.80
C LEU A 209 22.66 15.72 -2.10
N TYR A 210 21.65 16.29 -1.42
CA TYR A 210 21.14 17.64 -1.61
C TYR A 210 21.04 18.38 -0.27
N PRO A 211 22.16 18.60 0.44
CA PRO A 211 22.16 19.23 1.76
C PRO A 211 21.60 20.66 1.76
N GLU A 212 21.50 21.29 0.58
CA GLU A 212 21.00 22.65 0.39
C GLU A 212 19.46 22.74 0.44
N VAL A 213 18.76 21.61 0.41
CA VAL A 213 17.29 21.57 0.32
C VAL A 213 16.68 21.32 1.68
N ASP A 214 15.70 22.15 2.04
CA ASP A 214 14.86 21.91 3.22
C ASP A 214 13.85 20.78 2.95
N PHE A 215 14.08 19.64 3.59
CA PHE A 215 13.20 18.47 3.51
C PHE A 215 12.21 18.39 4.68
N SER A 216 12.00 19.45 5.47
CA SER A 216 11.04 19.45 6.59
C SER A 216 9.63 18.99 6.17
N ASN A 217 9.22 19.31 4.94
CA ASN A 217 7.94 18.85 4.36
C ASN A 217 7.84 17.31 4.18
N PHE A 218 8.98 16.61 4.18
CA PHE A 218 9.07 15.15 4.11
C PHE A 218 9.12 14.50 5.50
N GLU A 219 9.35 15.28 6.55
CA GLU A 219 9.44 14.80 7.92
C GLU A 219 8.06 14.77 8.55
N VAL A 220 7.70 13.61 9.11
CA VAL A 220 6.43 13.48 9.81
C VAL A 220 6.59 14.18 11.15
N ALA A 221 5.91 15.32 11.33
CA ALA A 221 5.70 15.88 12.66
C ALA A 221 4.93 14.85 13.50
N HIS A 222 5.66 14.06 14.28
CA HIS A 222 5.07 13.20 15.30
C HIS A 222 4.75 14.07 16.51
N GLU A 223 3.68 14.86 16.43
CA GLU A 223 3.15 15.48 17.64
C GLU A 223 2.83 14.36 18.64
N ILE A 224 3.53 14.40 19.79
CA ILE A 224 3.23 13.51 20.91
C ILE A 224 1.79 13.81 21.33
N ASP A 225 0.92 12.82 21.13
CA ASP A 225 -0.50 12.88 21.48
C ASP A 225 -0.79 11.83 22.55
N THR A 226 -1.23 12.28 23.73
CA THR A 226 -1.62 11.44 24.86
C THR A 226 -3.12 11.16 24.82
N LEU A 227 -3.56 10.09 25.48
CA LEU A 227 -4.98 9.80 25.65
C LEU A 227 -5.66 10.88 26.50
N TYR A 228 -6.90 11.22 26.16
CA TYR A 228 -7.76 11.99 27.05
C TYR A 228 -8.76 11.04 27.70
N THR A 229 -9.00 11.22 28.99
CA THR A 229 -10.07 10.52 29.71
C THR A 229 -10.71 11.47 30.74
N PRO A 230 -12.04 11.48 30.88
CA PRO A 230 -12.70 12.20 31.97
C PRO A 230 -12.68 11.44 33.29
N GLN A 231 -12.22 10.18 33.29
CA GLN A 231 -12.20 9.33 34.48
C GLN A 231 -11.20 9.83 35.51
N SER A 232 -11.49 9.56 36.78
CA SER A 232 -10.67 10.05 37.90
C SER A 232 -9.28 9.39 37.92
N GLU A 233 -8.32 10.00 38.62
CA GLU A 233 -7.01 9.36 38.84
C GLU A 233 -7.14 8.01 39.56
N GLN A 234 -8.21 7.82 40.36
CA GLN A 234 -8.51 6.55 41.01
C GLN A 234 -9.00 5.50 40.01
N ASP A 235 -9.83 5.87 39.03
CA ASP A 235 -10.28 4.96 37.97
C ASP A 235 -9.11 4.54 37.09
N ILE A 236 -8.23 5.48 36.75
CA ILE A 236 -6.99 5.21 36.02
C ILE A 236 -6.09 4.24 36.80
N LYS A 237 -5.96 4.44 38.12
CA LYS A 237 -5.23 3.53 39.01
C LYS A 237 -5.84 2.14 39.04
N ASN A 238 -7.16 2.02 39.13
CA ASN A 238 -7.87 0.74 39.11
C ASN A 238 -7.67 0.01 37.77
N LEU A 239 -7.77 0.73 36.64
CA LEU A 239 -7.45 0.20 35.32
C LEU A 239 -6.01 -0.32 35.25
N TYR A 240 -5.03 0.46 35.71
CA TYR A 240 -3.63 0.05 35.78
C TYR A 240 -3.46 -1.26 36.57
N MET A 241 -4.01 -1.31 37.78
CA MET A 241 -3.86 -2.48 38.67
C MET A 241 -4.42 -3.75 38.04
N GLU A 242 -5.59 -3.67 37.39
CA GLU A 242 -6.20 -4.80 36.70
C GLU A 242 -5.39 -5.22 35.45
N LEU A 243 -4.88 -4.25 34.68
CA LEU A 243 -4.04 -4.53 33.51
C LEU A 243 -2.71 -5.20 33.89
N VAL A 244 -2.08 -4.79 35.00
CA VAL A 244 -0.89 -5.46 35.54
C VAL A 244 -1.24 -6.86 36.05
N LYS A 245 -2.28 -6.97 36.89
CA LYS A 245 -2.72 -8.23 37.52
C LYS A 245 -2.99 -9.33 36.49
N TYR A 246 -3.58 -8.98 35.35
CA TYR A 246 -3.91 -9.94 34.30
C TYR A 246 -2.88 -10.00 33.15
N GLY A 247 -1.73 -9.35 33.30
CA GLY A 247 -0.59 -9.47 32.38
C GLY A 247 -0.83 -8.85 31.01
N TYR A 248 -1.55 -7.73 30.96
CA TYR A 248 -1.76 -6.94 29.74
C TYR A 248 -0.62 -5.95 29.47
N ILE A 249 -0.10 -5.36 30.53
CA ILE A 249 1.08 -4.47 30.51
C ILE A 249 2.21 -5.08 31.34
N ALA A 250 3.45 -4.66 31.08
CA ALA A 250 4.62 -5.23 31.73
C ALA A 250 4.58 -5.00 33.26
N PRO A 251 4.92 -6.02 34.09
CA PRO A 251 4.76 -5.94 35.55
C PRO A 251 5.69 -4.91 36.21
N ASP A 252 6.77 -4.54 35.55
CA ASP A 252 7.72 -3.51 35.95
C ASP A 252 7.29 -2.09 35.53
N THR A 253 6.14 -1.94 34.86
CA THR A 253 5.60 -0.63 34.45
C THR A 253 5.25 0.21 35.69
N PRO A 254 5.89 1.36 35.92
CA PRO A 254 5.55 2.23 37.05
C PRO A 254 4.18 2.88 36.85
N LEU A 255 3.39 3.02 37.93
CA LEU A 255 2.09 3.71 37.89
C LEU A 255 2.21 5.15 37.35
N GLU A 256 3.29 5.87 37.72
CA GLU A 256 3.56 7.23 37.21
C GLU A 256 3.77 7.27 35.69
N ALA A 257 4.41 6.26 35.13
CA ALA A 257 4.54 6.15 33.68
C ALA A 257 3.16 5.94 33.03
N PHE A 258 2.29 5.16 33.66
CA PHE A 258 0.93 4.92 33.19
C PHE A 258 0.08 6.19 33.28
N TYR A 259 0.19 7.01 34.32
CA TYR A 259 -0.45 8.34 34.34
C TYR A 259 0.02 9.24 33.19
N GLY A 260 1.29 9.13 32.81
CA GLY A 260 1.86 9.87 31.68
C GLY A 260 1.11 9.67 30.38
N ILE A 261 0.52 8.49 30.10
CA ILE A 261 -0.21 8.28 28.84
C ILE A 261 -1.50 9.10 28.73
N PHE A 262 -1.98 9.68 29.84
CA PHE A 262 -3.16 10.53 29.89
C PHE A 262 -2.84 12.03 30.04
N ASN A 263 -1.57 12.40 30.23
CA ASN A 263 -1.16 13.77 30.47
C ASN A 263 0.16 14.07 29.75
N LYS A 264 0.10 14.95 28.75
CA LYS A 264 1.23 15.33 27.90
C LYS A 264 2.43 15.88 28.67
N GLU A 265 2.21 16.61 29.77
CA GLU A 265 3.30 17.15 30.60
C GLU A 265 3.97 16.07 31.47
N ARG A 266 3.22 15.02 31.83
CA ARG A 266 3.72 13.89 32.61
C ARG A 266 4.26 12.75 31.73
N PHE A 267 4.02 12.79 30.42
CA PHE A 267 4.42 11.73 29.50
C PHE A 267 5.94 11.67 29.32
N LYS A 268 6.57 10.63 29.89
CA LYS A 268 8.02 10.40 29.76
C LYS A 268 8.35 9.35 28.71
N GLN A 269 7.58 8.26 28.69
CA GLN A 269 7.82 7.14 27.79
C GLN A 269 6.54 6.33 27.55
N PRO A 270 6.46 5.62 26.41
CA PRO A 270 5.38 4.68 26.14
C PRO A 270 5.36 3.48 27.10
N ILE A 271 4.18 2.85 27.22
CA ILE A 271 3.96 1.65 28.04
C ILE A 271 4.14 0.38 27.20
N GLU A 272 4.85 -0.60 27.75
CA GLU A 272 5.03 -1.90 27.10
C GLU A 272 3.76 -2.75 27.26
N TRP A 273 3.12 -3.03 26.13
CA TRP A 273 1.95 -3.89 26.03
C TRP A 273 2.38 -5.32 25.70
N ILE A 274 2.02 -6.25 26.58
CA ILE A 274 2.47 -7.65 26.55
C ILE A 274 1.66 -8.49 25.57
N LYS A 275 0.38 -8.15 25.37
CA LYS A 275 -0.50 -8.93 24.50
C LYS A 275 -0.32 -8.54 23.03
N ASN A 276 -1.10 -9.17 22.14
CA ASN A 276 -1.01 -8.86 20.72
C ASN A 276 -1.60 -7.47 20.40
N GLN A 277 -1.27 -6.96 19.22
CA GLN A 277 -1.71 -5.64 18.77
C GLN A 277 -3.23 -5.51 18.62
N ARG A 278 -3.94 -6.61 18.36
CA ARG A 278 -5.40 -6.61 18.23
C ARG A 278 -6.08 -6.45 19.60
N GLN A 279 -5.53 -7.03 20.66
CA GLN A 279 -5.99 -6.80 22.04
C GLN A 279 -5.69 -5.36 22.49
N LEU A 280 -4.55 -4.77 22.09
CA LEU A 280 -4.31 -3.35 22.34
C LEU A 280 -5.32 -2.47 21.60
N ALA A 281 -5.63 -2.78 20.33
CA ALA A 281 -6.66 -2.07 19.57
C ALA A 281 -8.03 -2.15 20.27
N PHE A 282 -8.36 -3.32 20.82
CA PHE A 282 -9.58 -3.56 21.57
C PHE A 282 -9.63 -2.72 22.85
N LEU A 283 -8.57 -2.73 23.68
CA LEU A 283 -8.47 -1.85 24.84
C LEU A 283 -8.66 -0.38 24.45
N LEU A 284 -7.88 0.10 23.46
CA LEU A 284 -7.91 1.50 23.04
C LEU A 284 -9.33 1.92 22.63
N TYR A 285 -10.02 1.09 21.85
CA TYR A 285 -11.37 1.42 21.42
C TYR A 285 -12.37 1.33 22.56
N THR A 286 -12.39 0.22 23.29
CA THR A 286 -13.41 -0.03 24.32
C THR A 286 -13.27 0.94 25.48
N ALA A 287 -12.04 1.25 25.92
CA ALA A 287 -11.81 2.16 27.05
C ALA A 287 -11.81 3.64 26.64
N PHE A 288 -11.26 4.01 25.47
CA PHE A 288 -10.92 5.43 25.21
C PHE A 288 -11.56 6.04 23.96
N SER A 289 -12.27 5.27 23.12
CA SER A 289 -12.75 5.80 21.83
C SER A 289 -13.70 6.98 21.97
N THR A 290 -14.57 6.99 22.99
CA THR A 290 -15.63 8.01 23.17
C THR A 290 -15.09 9.43 23.07
N TYR A 291 -13.95 9.70 23.73
CA TYR A 291 -13.35 11.04 23.82
C TYR A 291 -12.11 11.23 22.93
N ASN A 292 -11.70 10.21 22.19
CA ASN A 292 -10.48 10.25 21.36
C ASN A 292 -10.75 9.91 19.88
N LYS A 293 -12.01 9.94 19.40
CA LYS A 293 -12.42 9.39 18.09
C LYS A 293 -11.51 9.76 16.90
N GLN A 294 -11.08 11.02 16.79
CA GLN A 294 -10.28 11.49 15.65
C GLN A 294 -8.84 10.95 15.66
N ASN A 295 -8.22 10.92 16.84
CA ASN A 295 -6.79 10.61 16.98
C ASN A 295 -6.49 9.33 17.78
N LEU A 296 -7.50 8.51 18.09
CA LEU A 296 -7.37 7.35 18.98
C LEU A 296 -6.18 6.46 18.61
N TRP A 297 -6.04 6.13 17.32
CA TRP A 297 -4.97 5.26 16.85
C TRP A 297 -3.61 5.94 16.79
N ILE A 298 -3.57 7.28 16.67
CA ILE A 298 -2.34 8.07 16.80
C ILE A 298 -1.87 8.03 18.25
N LYS A 299 -2.77 8.33 19.19
CA LYS A 299 -2.49 8.29 20.64
C LYS A 299 -2.04 6.90 21.08
N GLY A 300 -2.68 5.84 20.57
CA GLY A 300 -2.26 4.46 20.82
C GLY A 300 -0.86 4.11 20.26
N GLU A 301 -0.47 4.71 19.13
CA GLU A 301 0.87 4.57 18.56
C GLU A 301 1.94 5.31 19.41
N CYS A 302 1.59 6.49 19.92
CA CYS A 302 2.46 7.29 20.79
C CYS A 302 2.65 6.64 22.16
N CYS A 303 1.56 6.21 22.80
CA CYS A 303 1.52 5.81 24.20
C CYS A 303 1.97 4.37 24.48
N PHE A 304 2.08 3.51 23.47
CA PHE A 304 2.36 2.07 23.68
C PHE A 304 3.49 1.53 22.81
N ARG A 305 4.10 0.44 23.28
CA ARG A 305 5.06 -0.41 22.54
C ARG A 305 4.64 -1.87 22.65
N ILE A 306 5.01 -2.67 21.66
CA ILE A 306 4.80 -4.12 21.64
C ILE A 306 6.12 -4.77 21.23
N ASN A 307 6.71 -5.56 22.13
CA ASN A 307 8.07 -6.06 22.03
C ASN A 307 9.08 -4.94 21.74
N GLY A 308 8.95 -3.81 22.44
CA GLY A 308 9.79 -2.61 22.25
C GLY A 308 9.57 -1.86 20.94
N ARG A 309 8.64 -2.28 20.08
CA ARG A 309 8.37 -1.66 18.77
C ARG A 309 7.10 -0.82 18.78
N VAL A 310 7.07 0.22 17.94
CA VAL A 310 5.88 1.06 17.74
C VAL A 310 4.76 0.24 17.08
N PRO A 311 3.55 0.16 17.66
CA PRO A 311 2.43 -0.57 17.07
C PRO A 311 2.01 0.01 15.72
N HIS A 312 1.75 -0.82 14.70
CA HIS A 312 1.36 -0.35 13.36
C HIS A 312 -0.09 0.17 13.29
N ARG A 313 -0.30 1.47 13.00
CA ARG A 313 -1.63 2.11 13.03
C ARG A 313 -2.71 1.40 12.20
N ALA A 314 -2.39 0.97 10.98
CA ALA A 314 -3.37 0.29 10.12
C ALA A 314 -3.78 -1.08 10.69
N CYS A 315 -2.95 -1.70 11.52
CA CYS A 315 -3.26 -2.95 12.21
C CYS A 315 -4.22 -2.72 13.38
N PHE A 316 -4.21 -1.55 14.02
CA PHE A 316 -5.24 -1.19 14.99
C PHE A 316 -6.61 -1.07 14.34
N VAL A 317 -6.69 -0.27 13.26
CA VAL A 317 -7.95 -0.05 12.53
C VAL A 317 -8.51 -1.37 12.02
N SER A 318 -7.73 -2.12 11.24
CA SER A 318 -8.18 -3.39 10.67
C SER A 318 -8.43 -4.46 11.73
N GLY A 319 -7.61 -4.51 12.79
CA GLY A 319 -7.75 -5.45 13.89
C GLY A 319 -9.07 -5.29 14.64
N TYR A 320 -9.40 -4.07 15.05
CA TYR A 320 -10.66 -3.77 15.75
C TYR A 320 -11.87 -3.90 14.80
N SER A 321 -11.78 -3.39 13.57
CA SER A 321 -12.86 -3.53 12.58
C SER A 321 -13.21 -4.98 12.29
N GLN A 322 -12.24 -5.89 12.32
CA GLN A 322 -12.51 -7.33 12.17
C GLN A 322 -13.36 -7.87 13.33
N ILE A 323 -12.96 -7.59 14.58
CA ILE A 323 -13.71 -8.02 15.78
C ILE A 323 -15.17 -7.54 15.70
N LYS A 324 -15.37 -6.27 15.32
CA LYS A 324 -16.70 -5.68 15.19
C LYS A 324 -17.53 -6.36 14.10
N ARG A 325 -16.95 -6.58 12.90
CA ARG A 325 -17.66 -7.22 11.78
C ARG A 325 -18.04 -8.66 12.07
N ASP A 326 -17.21 -9.37 12.82
CA ASP A 326 -17.44 -10.76 13.18
C ASP A 326 -18.47 -10.89 14.34
N GLY A 327 -18.97 -9.78 14.90
CA GLY A 327 -19.94 -9.78 16.00
C GLY A 327 -19.36 -10.22 17.34
N LEU A 328 -18.05 -10.07 17.53
CA LEU A 328 -17.32 -10.67 18.66
C LEU A 328 -16.96 -9.67 19.76
N LEU A 329 -17.57 -8.48 19.77
CA LEU A 329 -17.20 -7.42 20.73
C LEU A 329 -17.32 -7.89 22.19
N ASP A 330 -18.39 -8.63 22.52
CA ASP A 330 -18.63 -9.11 23.88
C ASP A 330 -17.85 -10.38 24.22
N ALA A 331 -17.35 -11.10 23.21
CA ALA A 331 -16.73 -12.41 23.36
C ALA A 331 -15.22 -12.44 23.09
N TYR A 332 -14.63 -11.40 22.51
CA TYR A 332 -13.25 -11.37 22.02
C TYR A 332 -12.21 -11.49 23.14
N ASP A 333 -12.37 -10.69 24.18
CA ASP A 333 -11.60 -10.74 25.42
C ASP A 333 -12.51 -10.25 26.55
N VAL A 334 -13.32 -11.16 27.09
CA VAL A 334 -14.37 -10.86 28.07
C VAL A 334 -13.79 -10.19 29.32
N ARG A 335 -12.59 -10.62 29.73
CA ARG A 335 -11.91 -10.02 30.88
C ARG A 335 -11.49 -8.60 30.58
N LEU A 336 -10.81 -8.37 29.45
CA LEU A 336 -10.38 -7.03 29.06
C LEU A 336 -11.59 -6.10 28.85
N LYS A 337 -12.67 -6.62 28.27
CA LYS A 337 -13.93 -5.88 28.14
C LYS A 337 -14.50 -5.49 29.50
N SER A 338 -14.61 -6.43 30.42
CA SER A 338 -15.10 -6.17 31.78
C SER A 338 -14.26 -5.14 32.53
N ILE A 339 -12.93 -5.14 32.34
CA ILE A 339 -12.02 -4.10 32.86
C ILE A 339 -12.35 -2.74 32.24
N CYS A 340 -12.55 -2.67 30.92
CA CYS A 340 -12.89 -1.43 30.22
C CYS A 340 -14.28 -0.91 30.61
N ASP A 341 -15.27 -1.78 30.76
CA ASP A 341 -16.62 -1.42 31.16
C ASP A 341 -16.64 -0.82 32.56
N ARG A 342 -15.92 -1.43 33.52
CA ARG A 342 -15.70 -0.85 34.86
C ARG A 342 -15.02 0.51 34.80
N PHE A 343 -13.96 0.64 34.00
CA PHE A 343 -13.27 1.91 33.83
C PHE A 343 -14.19 3.01 33.26
N ASN A 344 -15.14 2.63 32.42
CA ASN A 344 -16.11 3.54 31.82
C ASN A 344 -17.39 3.73 32.63
N HIS A 345 -17.49 3.14 33.83
CA HIS A 345 -18.70 3.15 34.67
C HIS A 345 -19.94 2.65 33.92
N ILE A 346 -19.76 1.62 33.08
CA ILE A 346 -20.86 0.94 32.39
C ILE A 346 -21.35 -0.18 33.29
N ASP A 347 -22.58 -0.06 33.79
CA ASP A 347 -23.27 -1.11 34.54
C ASP A 347 -23.41 -2.35 33.65
N THR A 348 -22.51 -3.30 33.87
CA THR A 348 -22.63 -4.64 33.32
C THR A 348 -23.34 -5.45 34.40
N PRO A 349 -24.51 -6.06 34.12
CA PRO A 349 -25.09 -7.03 35.04
C PRO A 349 -23.99 -8.04 35.36
N GLU A 350 -23.73 -8.32 36.65
CA GLU A 350 -22.91 -9.48 37.01
C GLU A 350 -23.42 -10.64 36.19
N ALA A 351 -22.54 -11.26 35.39
CA ALA A 351 -22.94 -12.35 34.52
C ALA A 351 -23.55 -13.45 35.40
N SER A 352 -24.88 -13.52 35.43
CA SER A 352 -25.61 -14.64 36.01
C SER A 352 -25.04 -15.91 35.39
N PRO A 353 -24.70 -16.96 36.17
CA PRO A 353 -24.08 -18.18 35.65
C PRO A 353 -24.84 -18.77 34.45
N THR A 354 -26.16 -18.53 34.40
CA THR A 354 -27.12 -19.01 33.42
C THR A 354 -27.10 -18.29 32.06
N THR A 355 -26.50 -17.11 31.90
CA THR A 355 -26.37 -16.47 30.57
C THR A 355 -25.08 -16.89 29.84
N SER A 356 -24.17 -17.59 30.52
CA SER A 356 -22.86 -18.00 29.99
C SER A 356 -22.88 -19.27 29.13
N GLU A 357 -23.95 -20.08 29.20
CA GLU A 357 -23.96 -21.41 28.56
C GLU A 357 -24.17 -21.38 27.04
N THR A 358 -24.66 -20.27 26.47
CA THR A 358 -24.93 -20.16 25.02
C THR A 358 -23.99 -19.21 24.27
N GLN A 359 -23.21 -18.36 24.96
CA GLN A 359 -22.35 -17.39 24.30
C GLN A 359 -20.90 -17.91 24.20
N ARG A 360 -20.45 -18.17 22.97
CA ARG A 360 -19.12 -18.70 22.66
C ARG A 360 -18.00 -17.72 23.06
N LEU A 361 -17.21 -18.05 24.07
CA LEU A 361 -16.05 -17.27 24.52
C LEU A 361 -14.83 -17.48 23.61
N ILE A 362 -14.07 -16.40 23.33
CA ILE A 362 -12.81 -16.48 22.58
C ILE A 362 -11.63 -16.38 23.54
N HIS A 363 -10.82 -17.43 23.59
CA HIS A 363 -9.65 -17.48 24.45
C HIS A 363 -8.40 -17.01 23.70
N THR A 364 -8.18 -15.69 23.60
CA THR A 364 -6.99 -15.12 22.91
C THR A 364 -5.74 -14.99 23.78
N SER A 365 -5.86 -15.22 25.08
CA SER A 365 -4.78 -15.01 26.07
C SER A 365 -4.05 -16.29 26.50
N LYS A 366 -4.59 -17.48 26.15
CA LYS A 366 -3.98 -18.77 26.43
C LYS A 366 -3.04 -19.19 25.30
N LEU A 367 -1.90 -19.80 25.65
CA LEU A 367 -0.96 -20.33 24.66
C LEU A 367 -1.36 -21.72 24.12
N VAL A 368 -2.34 -22.36 24.76
CA VAL A 368 -2.95 -23.64 24.35
C VAL A 368 -4.26 -23.45 23.56
N PHE A 369 -4.71 -24.48 22.84
CA PHE A 369 -5.96 -24.43 22.07
C PHE A 369 -7.20 -24.44 22.97
N HIS A 370 -8.17 -23.59 22.66
CA HIS A 370 -9.52 -23.79 23.16
C HIS A 370 -10.24 -24.84 22.31
N SER A 371 -11.03 -25.67 22.96
CA SER A 371 -11.85 -26.71 22.34
C SER A 371 -13.14 -26.86 23.14
N THR A 372 -14.27 -26.88 22.43
CA THR A 372 -15.57 -27.27 22.99
C THR A 372 -15.86 -28.76 22.82
N ALA A 373 -14.96 -29.51 22.19
CA ALA A 373 -15.12 -30.94 21.99
C ALA A 373 -14.98 -31.69 23.33
N ASP A 374 -15.79 -32.72 23.51
CA ASP A 374 -15.70 -33.61 24.66
C ASP A 374 -14.39 -34.45 24.63
N GLU A 375 -14.09 -35.10 25.76
CA GLU A 375 -12.91 -35.96 25.89
C GLU A 375 -12.92 -37.13 24.90
N LYS A 376 -14.11 -37.68 24.56
CA LYS A 376 -14.24 -38.81 23.63
C LYS A 376 -13.74 -38.41 22.24
N LYS A 377 -14.11 -37.21 21.76
CA LYS A 377 -13.64 -36.65 20.49
C LYS A 377 -12.16 -36.31 20.50
N LYS A 378 -11.66 -35.72 21.60
CA LYS A 378 -10.22 -35.46 21.76
C LYS A 378 -9.41 -36.75 21.71
N PHE A 379 -9.88 -37.81 22.37
CA PHE A 379 -9.24 -39.13 22.36
C PHE A 379 -9.30 -39.80 20.99
N ALA A 380 -10.42 -39.72 20.29
CA ALA A 380 -10.56 -40.24 18.93
C ALA A 380 -9.61 -39.55 17.95
N MET A 381 -9.51 -38.22 18.01
CA MET A 381 -8.56 -37.44 17.21
C MET A 381 -7.11 -37.83 17.52
N TYR A 382 -6.75 -37.96 18.80
CA TYR A 382 -5.43 -38.44 19.22
C TYR A 382 -5.12 -39.83 18.62
N SER A 383 -6.06 -40.76 18.74
CA SER A 383 -5.89 -42.15 18.28
C SER A 383 -5.69 -42.21 16.77
N ALA A 384 -6.46 -41.43 16.01
CA ALA A 384 -6.33 -41.35 14.56
C ALA A 384 -5.01 -40.69 14.12
N LEU A 385 -4.54 -39.66 14.83
CA LEU A 385 -3.26 -39.02 14.55
C LEU A 385 -2.06 -39.93 14.83
N ILE A 386 -2.13 -40.79 15.86
CA ILE A 386 -1.13 -41.83 16.12
C ILE A 386 -1.17 -42.89 15.01
N GLN A 387 -2.36 -43.38 14.66
CA GLN A 387 -2.52 -44.41 13.63
C GLN A 387 -2.04 -43.96 12.24
N GLY A 388 -2.31 -42.70 11.87
CA GLY A 388 -1.83 -42.10 10.62
C GLY A 388 -0.37 -41.61 10.66
N GLU A 389 0.34 -41.87 11.77
CA GLU A 389 1.74 -41.45 11.99
C GLU A 389 1.96 -39.93 11.83
N TYR A 390 0.94 -39.13 12.18
CA TYR A 390 1.01 -37.67 12.10
C TYR A 390 1.77 -37.07 13.28
N ILE A 391 1.65 -37.70 14.45
CA ILE A 391 2.36 -37.36 15.67
C ILE A 391 3.25 -38.51 16.12
N ALA A 392 4.25 -38.22 16.95
CA ALA A 392 5.24 -39.22 17.36
C ALA A 392 4.61 -40.37 18.16
N ALA A 393 5.04 -41.60 17.92
CA ALA A 393 4.48 -42.80 18.54
C ALA A 393 4.66 -42.86 20.07
N ASP A 394 5.62 -42.11 20.62
CA ASP A 394 5.85 -41.94 22.05
C ASP A 394 4.92 -40.88 22.70
N THR A 395 4.11 -40.18 21.90
CA THR A 395 3.15 -39.20 22.40
C THR A 395 2.02 -39.91 23.12
N THR A 396 1.89 -39.71 24.44
CA THR A 396 0.76 -40.23 25.21
C THR A 396 -0.48 -39.34 25.07
N PHE A 397 -1.66 -39.88 25.38
CA PHE A 397 -2.88 -39.08 25.38
C PHE A 397 -2.80 -37.89 26.36
N ALA A 398 -2.13 -38.05 27.50
CA ALA A 398 -1.93 -36.95 28.46
C ALA A 398 -1.12 -35.79 27.86
N ILE A 399 -0.03 -36.09 27.13
CA ILE A 399 0.77 -35.08 26.42
C ILE A 399 -0.09 -34.38 25.37
N PHE A 400 -0.87 -35.15 24.60
CA PHE A 400 -1.75 -34.58 23.59
C PHE A 400 -2.85 -33.72 24.19
N LYS A 401 -3.51 -34.19 25.26
CA LYS A 401 -4.59 -33.47 25.95
C LYS A 401 -4.12 -32.13 26.51
N GLY A 402 -2.86 -32.05 26.96
CA GLY A 402 -2.24 -30.81 27.42
C GLY A 402 -2.31 -29.67 26.40
N ILE A 403 -2.43 -29.93 25.09
CA ILE A 403 -2.61 -28.85 24.09
C ILE A 403 -3.94 -28.11 24.23
N PHE A 404 -4.86 -28.57 25.08
CA PHE A 404 -6.15 -27.94 25.36
C PHE A 404 -6.25 -27.32 26.77
N ASP A 405 -5.33 -27.65 27.67
CA ASP A 405 -5.31 -27.14 29.04
C ASP A 405 -3.90 -26.74 29.45
N GLU A 406 -3.72 -25.45 29.75
CA GLU A 406 -2.42 -24.86 30.09
C GLU A 406 -1.86 -25.41 31.42
N THR A 407 -2.73 -25.88 32.31
CA THR A 407 -2.33 -26.49 33.58
C THR A 407 -1.84 -27.93 33.41
N GLU A 408 -2.31 -28.62 32.36
CA GLU A 408 -1.89 -29.97 31.99
C GLU A 408 -0.78 -29.97 30.92
N PHE A 409 -0.51 -28.82 30.30
CA PHE A 409 0.50 -28.68 29.25
C PHE A 409 1.92 -28.85 29.81
N SER A 410 2.58 -29.93 29.42
CA SER A 410 3.95 -30.25 29.83
C SER A 410 4.96 -29.97 28.73
N THR A 411 4.74 -30.55 27.54
CA THR A 411 5.67 -30.43 26.41
C THR A 411 4.91 -30.34 25.07
N PRO A 412 5.47 -29.66 24.06
CA PRO A 412 4.88 -29.63 22.72
C PRO A 412 4.77 -31.02 22.08
N VAL A 413 3.67 -31.29 21.39
CA VAL A 413 3.46 -32.52 20.62
C VAL A 413 4.38 -32.52 19.40
N LYS A 414 5.11 -33.62 19.19
CA LYS A 414 6.00 -33.80 18.03
C LYS A 414 5.17 -34.18 16.79
N TRP A 415 5.14 -33.28 15.81
CA TRP A 415 4.55 -33.50 14.49
C TRP A 415 5.57 -34.11 13.53
N ILE A 416 5.23 -35.28 12.97
CA ILE A 416 6.16 -36.10 12.18
C ILE A 416 6.13 -35.75 10.69
N LYS A 417 4.97 -35.35 10.17
CA LYS A 417 4.81 -35.05 8.74
C LYS A 417 5.27 -33.63 8.38
N LYS A 418 5.01 -33.20 7.13
CA LYS A 418 5.41 -31.87 6.66
C LYS A 418 4.67 -30.76 7.42
N GLN A 419 5.31 -29.60 7.59
CA GLN A 419 4.68 -28.43 8.24
C GLN A 419 3.38 -27.98 7.53
N ALA A 420 3.28 -28.17 6.21
CA ALA A 420 2.06 -27.87 5.46
C ALA A 420 0.86 -28.73 5.89
N GLN A 421 1.09 -29.98 6.30
CA GLN A 421 0.05 -30.86 6.84
C GLN A 421 -0.34 -30.47 8.26
N LEU A 422 0.62 -30.05 9.11
CA LEU A 422 0.32 -29.47 10.42
C LEU A 422 -0.54 -28.21 10.29
N MET A 423 -0.14 -27.31 9.39
CA MET A 423 -0.88 -26.08 9.07
C MET A 423 -2.32 -26.39 8.68
N TYR A 424 -2.50 -27.34 7.77
CA TYR A 424 -3.80 -27.76 7.26
C TYR A 424 -4.67 -28.37 8.36
N PHE A 425 -4.17 -29.35 9.10
CA PHE A 425 -4.86 -29.99 10.21
C PHE A 425 -5.30 -28.99 11.29
N VAL A 426 -4.35 -28.16 11.76
CA VAL A 426 -4.62 -27.16 12.80
C VAL A 426 -5.71 -26.19 12.35
N TYR A 427 -5.69 -25.75 11.09
CA TYR A 427 -6.74 -24.89 10.56
C TYR A 427 -8.11 -25.57 10.63
N LEU A 428 -8.24 -26.78 10.07
CA LEU A 428 -9.53 -27.46 10.03
C LEU A 428 -10.06 -27.75 11.43
N ALA A 429 -9.23 -28.31 12.31
CA ALA A 429 -9.66 -28.74 13.64
C ALA A 429 -9.92 -27.57 14.59
N PHE A 430 -9.11 -26.51 14.55
CA PHE A 430 -9.08 -25.51 15.63
C PHE A 430 -9.46 -24.09 15.22
N LYS A 431 -9.56 -23.76 13.91
CA LYS A 431 -9.84 -22.39 13.46
C LYS A 431 -11.16 -21.87 13.98
N LYS A 432 -12.17 -22.74 14.02
CA LYS A 432 -13.50 -22.40 14.52
C LYS A 432 -13.35 -21.80 15.92
N ASP A 433 -12.74 -22.54 16.85
CA ASP A 433 -12.63 -22.20 18.27
C ASP A 433 -11.52 -21.19 18.59
N ASN A 434 -10.56 -21.02 17.68
CA ASN A 434 -9.37 -20.18 17.87
C ASN A 434 -9.17 -19.22 16.69
N PRO A 435 -10.12 -18.31 16.40
CA PRO A 435 -10.15 -17.55 15.15
C PRO A 435 -8.98 -16.57 14.95
N PHE A 436 -8.26 -16.17 16.01
CA PHE A 436 -7.33 -15.04 15.94
C PHE A 436 -5.86 -15.36 16.21
N ASP A 437 -5.57 -16.47 16.87
CA ASP A 437 -4.25 -16.83 17.41
C ASP A 437 -3.85 -18.28 17.13
N ILE A 438 -4.58 -18.95 16.25
CA ILE A 438 -4.37 -20.36 15.88
C ILE A 438 -2.91 -20.70 15.56
N TRP A 439 -2.20 -19.82 14.86
CA TRP A 439 -0.79 -20.03 14.48
C TRP A 439 0.18 -19.78 15.64
N VAL A 440 -0.18 -18.92 16.59
CA VAL A 440 0.62 -18.73 17.82
C VAL A 440 0.51 -19.98 18.68
N LYS A 441 -0.71 -20.47 18.89
CA LYS A 441 -0.99 -21.72 19.61
C LYS A 441 -0.35 -22.92 18.94
N SER A 442 -0.39 -23.00 17.60
CA SER A 442 0.29 -24.06 16.84
C SER A 442 1.79 -24.10 17.12
N VAL A 443 2.46 -22.95 17.16
CA VAL A 443 3.91 -22.87 17.42
C VAL A 443 4.26 -23.18 18.88
N TYR A 444 3.33 -22.96 19.80
CA TYR A 444 3.50 -23.28 21.22
C TYR A 444 3.24 -24.75 21.51
N CYS A 445 2.15 -25.31 21.00
CA CYS A 445 1.70 -26.67 21.29
C CYS A 445 2.36 -27.74 20.43
N PHE A 446 3.01 -27.40 19.32
CA PHE A 446 3.65 -28.37 18.43
C PHE A 446 5.13 -28.06 18.16
N CYS A 447 5.91 -29.11 17.93
CA CYS A 447 7.26 -29.03 17.37
C CYS A 447 7.39 -30.02 16.20
N MET A 448 8.31 -29.76 15.27
CA MET A 448 8.58 -30.66 14.15
C MET A 448 9.39 -31.89 14.62
N ALA A 449 9.47 -32.94 13.81
CA ALA A 449 10.21 -34.17 14.12
C ALA A 449 11.66 -33.95 14.61
N ASN A 450 12.33 -32.89 14.14
CA ASN A 450 13.68 -32.49 14.56
C ASN A 450 13.73 -31.62 15.83
N GLY A 451 12.62 -31.48 16.55
CA GLY A 451 12.48 -30.65 17.75
C GLY A 451 12.35 -29.15 17.49
N LYS A 452 12.46 -28.67 16.25
CA LYS A 452 12.34 -27.24 15.94
C LYS A 452 10.89 -26.78 16.00
N LYS A 453 10.67 -25.53 16.45
CA LYS A 453 9.36 -24.89 16.41
C LYS A 453 8.89 -24.68 14.96
N PRO A 454 7.59 -24.83 14.66
CA PRO A 454 7.04 -24.45 13.36
C PRO A 454 7.32 -22.97 13.05
N ASN A 455 7.55 -22.65 11.79
CA ASN A 455 7.73 -21.27 11.36
C ASN A 455 6.35 -20.59 11.20
N ARG A 456 6.02 -19.70 12.13
CA ARG A 456 4.75 -18.95 12.17
C ARG A 456 4.43 -18.20 10.87
N GLU A 457 5.42 -17.52 10.30
CA GLU A 457 5.24 -16.70 9.10
C GLU A 457 4.96 -17.59 7.90
N SER A 458 5.66 -18.73 7.81
CA SER A 458 5.43 -19.74 6.79
C SER A 458 4.03 -20.37 6.91
N LEU A 459 3.56 -20.70 8.11
CA LEU A 459 2.19 -21.19 8.33
C LEU A 459 1.15 -20.19 7.80
N HIS A 460 1.30 -18.91 8.14
CA HIS A 460 0.36 -17.88 7.72
C HIS A 460 0.38 -17.62 6.20
N CYS A 461 1.57 -17.44 5.61
CA CYS A 461 1.72 -17.15 4.19
C CYS A 461 1.33 -18.34 3.30
N ASN A 462 1.74 -19.55 3.67
CA ASN A 462 1.41 -20.75 2.90
C ASN A 462 -0.08 -21.04 2.95
N PHE A 463 -0.74 -20.81 4.08
CA PHE A 463 -2.19 -21.02 4.18
C PHE A 463 -2.97 -20.07 3.26
N ARG A 464 -2.53 -18.80 3.14
CA ARG A 464 -3.15 -17.86 2.21
C ARG A 464 -3.07 -18.36 0.76
N ASN A 465 -1.94 -18.93 0.38
CA ASN A 465 -1.76 -19.54 -0.95
C ASN A 465 -2.64 -20.78 -1.15
N PHE A 466 -2.88 -21.57 -0.09
CA PHE A 466 -3.80 -22.72 -0.14
C PHE A 466 -5.24 -22.30 -0.43
N ILE A 467 -5.73 -21.28 0.27
CA ILE A 467 -7.08 -20.74 0.05
C ILE A 467 -7.21 -20.18 -1.37
N GLN A 468 -6.21 -19.42 -1.84
CA GLN A 468 -6.24 -18.84 -3.19
C GLN A 468 -6.27 -19.91 -4.30
N LYS A 469 -5.65 -21.07 -4.06
CA LYS A 469 -5.63 -22.19 -5.01
C LYS A 469 -6.87 -23.09 -4.93
N GLY A 470 -7.77 -22.86 -3.97
CA GLY A 470 -9.01 -23.64 -3.83
C GLY A 470 -8.79 -25.12 -3.47
N ILE A 471 -7.63 -25.47 -2.91
CA ILE A 471 -7.25 -26.87 -2.61
C ILE A 471 -7.61 -27.32 -1.19
N LEU A 472 -8.44 -26.56 -0.47
CA LEU A 472 -8.75 -26.84 0.93
C LEU A 472 -9.47 -28.19 1.11
N ASP A 473 -10.27 -28.62 0.14
CA ASP A 473 -11.03 -29.88 0.26
C ASP A 473 -10.27 -31.11 -0.24
N THR A 474 -9.17 -30.92 -0.97
CA THR A 474 -8.49 -31.99 -1.73
C THR A 474 -7.04 -32.21 -1.33
N TYR A 475 -6.49 -31.41 -0.41
CA TYR A 475 -5.07 -31.46 -0.08
C TYR A 475 -4.63 -32.73 0.64
N ASP A 476 -5.38 -33.13 1.67
CA ASP A 476 -5.10 -34.32 2.49
C ASP A 476 -6.42 -34.84 3.05
N THR A 477 -7.01 -35.82 2.36
CA THR A 477 -8.35 -36.35 2.67
C THR A 477 -8.38 -37.05 4.03
N GLU A 478 -7.29 -37.72 4.42
CA GLU A 478 -7.21 -38.41 5.70
C GLU A 478 -7.19 -37.41 6.86
N LEU A 479 -6.31 -36.39 6.81
CA LEU A 479 -6.31 -35.33 7.83
C LEU A 479 -7.61 -34.55 7.86
N LYS A 480 -8.25 -34.34 6.71
CA LYS A 480 -9.57 -33.72 6.65
C LYS A 480 -10.60 -34.55 7.40
N ASN A 481 -10.66 -35.85 7.16
CA ASN A 481 -11.60 -36.74 7.84
C ASN A 481 -11.35 -36.79 9.36
N ILE A 482 -10.09 -36.78 9.80
CA ILE A 482 -9.72 -36.71 11.21
C ILE A 482 -10.23 -35.41 11.84
N ALA A 483 -9.98 -34.27 11.19
CA ALA A 483 -10.41 -32.96 11.68
C ALA A 483 -11.95 -32.82 11.65
N ASP A 484 -12.61 -33.28 10.59
CA ASP A 484 -14.06 -33.23 10.46
C ASP A 484 -14.76 -34.09 11.51
N SER A 485 -14.24 -35.29 11.79
CA SER A 485 -14.78 -36.17 12.86
C SER A 485 -14.64 -35.56 14.26
N TYR A 486 -13.65 -34.69 14.44
CA TYR A 486 -13.47 -33.93 15.67
C TYR A 486 -14.42 -32.71 15.74
N VAL A 487 -14.61 -31.99 14.63
CA VAL A 487 -15.40 -30.74 14.58
C VAL A 487 -16.90 -31.00 14.49
N TYR A 488 -17.32 -31.98 13.70
CA TYR A 488 -18.72 -32.27 13.38
C TYR A 488 -19.18 -33.54 14.10
N ASN A 489 -20.45 -33.58 14.52
CA ASN A 489 -21.05 -34.82 15.02
C ASN A 489 -21.26 -35.76 13.83
N ASN A 490 -20.48 -36.83 13.73
CA ASN A 490 -20.90 -38.00 12.98
C ASN A 490 -21.72 -38.90 13.92
N ASP A 491 -22.91 -38.42 14.31
CA ASP A 491 -24.00 -39.33 14.66
C ASP A 491 -24.74 -39.61 13.35
N LEU A 492 -24.26 -40.63 12.64
CA LEU A 492 -25.01 -41.38 11.65
C LEU A 492 -25.14 -42.81 12.15
#